data_AF-A0A1M5VWG8-F1
#
_entry.id   AF-A0A1M5VWG8-F1
#
_cell.length_a   1.000
_cell.length_b   1.000
_cell.length_c   1.000
_cell.angle_alpha   90.00
_cell.angle_beta   90.00
_cell.angle_gamma   90.00
#
_symmetry.space_group_name_H-M   'P 1'
#
loop_
_entity.id
_entity.type
_entity.pdbx_description
1 polymer ?
#
loop_
_entity_poly.entity_id
_entity_poly.type
_entity_poly.pdbx_seq_one_letter_code
_entity_poly.pdbx_strand_id
1 'polypeptide(L)'
;MDLLDPLEQKISHEFSATFNTVVLDLIRDSFGGMADFIRMHTLYNYYAIFLDHGTAEAYLNRLQSGIHSVGFRAPQFIRVYRMLRYCPRCVQEDRFTYGEAYYHVSHQIPDVNVCLRHHCRLENSNVRIYERHPVALTAADAAIPQDNIAVDADELEVRYAVYLMGLIGKRIPFSRNNLHGRFRSAISDDFVDNDTGVIDTFRLAESITARFQKLGTGVIPAHEIETVLLGRIADCRLIALLGFYFGINFDLLEDSGVIESKGILPSEWKRL
;
A
#
# COMPACT_ATOMS: atom_id res chain seq x y z
N MET A 1 -14.96 18.56 -20.37
CA MET A 1 -13.90 19.39 -19.76
C MET A 1 -12.71 18.47 -19.59
N ASP A 2 -11.57 18.77 -20.21
CA ASP A 2 -10.35 17.96 -20.00
C ASP A 2 -9.82 18.28 -18.61
N LEU A 3 -9.64 17.26 -17.77
CA LEU A 3 -9.19 17.39 -16.37
C LEU A 3 -7.66 17.53 -16.26
N LEU A 4 -6.96 17.09 -17.30
CA LEU A 4 -5.51 16.98 -17.31
C LEU A 4 -4.87 18.25 -17.83
N ASP A 5 -3.60 18.43 -17.50
CA ASP A 5 -2.77 19.43 -18.17
C ASP A 5 -2.64 19.05 -19.66
N PRO A 6 -3.04 19.93 -20.59
CA PRO A 6 -2.97 19.66 -22.02
C PRO A 6 -1.52 19.50 -22.54
N LEU A 7 -0.51 19.96 -21.81
CA LEU A 7 0.91 19.86 -22.16
C LEU A 7 1.59 18.63 -21.55
N GLU A 8 1.04 18.08 -20.45
CA GLU A 8 1.61 16.94 -19.73
C GLU A 8 0.55 15.87 -19.41
N GLN A 9 0.16 15.09 -20.43
CA GLN A 9 -0.82 14.00 -20.29
C GLN A 9 -0.18 12.69 -19.77
N LYS A 10 0.66 12.77 -18.75
CA LYS A 10 1.16 11.56 -18.04
C LYS A 10 0.24 11.27 -16.87
N ILE A 11 -0.25 10.04 -16.83
CA ILE A 11 -1.17 9.55 -15.79
C ILE A 11 -0.51 8.38 -15.08
N SER A 12 -0.58 8.37 -13.76
CA SER A 12 -0.25 7.20 -12.93
C SER A 12 -1.51 6.66 -12.27
N HIS A 13 -1.77 5.36 -12.41
CA HIS A 13 -2.87 4.69 -11.71
C HIS A 13 -2.65 4.56 -10.20
N GLU A 14 -1.40 4.67 -9.74
CA GLU A 14 -1.03 4.50 -8.32
C GLU A 14 -0.88 5.84 -7.60
N PHE A 15 -0.57 6.88 -8.36
CA PHE A 15 -0.34 8.23 -7.86
C PHE A 15 -1.37 9.19 -8.45
N SER A 16 -0.94 10.05 -9.35
CA SER A 16 -1.78 11.11 -9.88
C SER A 16 -1.47 11.33 -11.36
N ALA A 17 -2.09 12.33 -11.93
CA ALA A 17 -1.67 12.96 -13.16
C ALA A 17 -1.24 14.41 -12.89
N THR A 18 -0.71 15.05 -13.92
CA THR A 18 -0.60 16.52 -13.97
C THR A 18 -1.98 17.08 -14.33
N PHE A 19 -2.53 17.91 -13.44
CA PHE A 19 -3.87 18.47 -13.57
C PHE A 19 -3.84 19.90 -14.09
N ASN A 20 -4.90 20.32 -14.78
CA ASN A 20 -5.05 21.73 -15.14
C ASN A 20 -5.29 22.62 -13.91
N THR A 21 -5.23 23.94 -14.11
CA THR A 21 -5.39 24.92 -13.04
C THR A 21 -6.74 24.85 -12.32
N VAL A 22 -7.83 24.53 -13.03
CA VAL A 22 -9.18 24.42 -12.45
C VAL A 22 -9.24 23.27 -11.45
N VAL A 23 -8.69 22.12 -11.80
CA VAL A 23 -8.63 20.96 -10.91
C VAL A 23 -7.68 21.21 -9.75
N LEU A 24 -6.55 21.88 -9.98
CA LEU A 24 -5.63 22.28 -8.90
C LEU A 24 -6.28 23.24 -7.90
N ASP A 25 -7.09 24.19 -8.36
CA ASP A 25 -7.87 25.09 -7.51
C ASP A 25 -8.89 24.31 -6.68
N LEU A 26 -9.64 23.38 -7.31
CA LEU A 26 -10.56 22.50 -6.61
C LEU A 26 -9.85 21.65 -5.55
N ILE A 27 -8.67 21.11 -5.87
CA ILE A 27 -7.87 20.30 -4.95
C ILE A 27 -7.46 21.13 -3.74
N ARG A 28 -6.98 22.36 -3.97
CA ARG A 28 -6.60 23.27 -2.90
C ARG A 28 -7.79 23.58 -2.00
N ASP A 29 -8.93 23.92 -2.59
CA ASP A 29 -10.10 24.39 -1.86
C ASP A 29 -10.81 23.23 -1.11
N SER A 30 -10.78 22.02 -1.66
CA SER A 30 -11.48 20.85 -1.07
C SER A 30 -10.62 20.02 -0.12
N PHE A 31 -9.31 19.95 -0.37
CA PHE A 31 -8.41 19.05 0.35
C PHE A 31 -7.25 19.76 1.06
N GLY A 32 -7.12 21.09 0.93
CA GLY A 32 -6.02 21.85 1.55
C GLY A 32 -4.74 21.88 0.73
N GLY A 33 -4.71 21.22 -0.44
CA GLY A 33 -3.58 21.26 -1.37
C GLY A 33 -3.21 19.88 -1.94
N MET A 34 -2.21 19.89 -2.83
CA MET A 34 -1.77 18.68 -3.55
C MET A 34 -1.16 17.63 -2.61
N ALA A 35 -0.46 18.07 -1.56
CA ALA A 35 0.15 17.17 -0.57
C ALA A 35 -0.90 16.30 0.14
N ASP A 36 -1.99 16.91 0.61
CA ASP A 36 -3.07 16.19 1.28
C ASP A 36 -3.88 15.35 0.31
N PHE A 37 -4.14 15.86 -0.89
CA PHE A 37 -4.75 15.08 -1.96
C PHE A 37 -3.95 13.81 -2.26
N ILE A 38 -2.63 13.90 -2.42
CA ILE A 38 -1.77 12.74 -2.65
C ILE A 38 -1.87 11.76 -1.47
N ARG A 39 -1.77 12.23 -0.23
CA ARG A 39 -1.85 11.38 0.97
C ARG A 39 -3.21 10.69 1.12
N MET A 40 -4.29 11.25 0.60
CA MET A 40 -5.65 10.74 0.76
C MET A 40 -6.11 9.87 -0.41
N HIS A 41 -5.67 10.18 -1.62
CA HIS A 41 -6.22 9.63 -2.87
C HIS A 41 -5.22 8.80 -3.68
N THR A 42 -4.07 8.46 -3.10
CA THR A 42 -3.02 7.69 -3.81
C THR A 42 -2.37 6.63 -2.93
N LEU A 43 -1.55 5.77 -3.53
CA LEU A 43 -0.75 4.76 -2.84
C LEU A 43 0.49 5.33 -2.13
N TYR A 44 0.64 6.66 -2.03
CA TYR A 44 1.79 7.29 -1.35
C TYR A 44 2.04 6.70 0.05
N ASN A 45 1.01 6.57 0.90
CA ASN A 45 1.19 6.08 2.27
C ASN A 45 1.75 4.65 2.31
N TYR A 46 1.32 3.79 1.38
CA TYR A 46 1.85 2.43 1.26
C TYR A 46 3.35 2.43 0.93
N TYR A 47 3.77 3.28 -0.01
CA TYR A 47 5.17 3.36 -0.40
C TYR A 47 6.04 4.13 0.61
N ALA A 48 5.45 5.02 1.40
CA ALA A 48 6.16 5.92 2.30
C ALA A 48 6.33 5.40 3.73
N ILE A 49 5.50 4.45 4.18
CA ILE A 49 5.40 4.07 5.60
C ILE A 49 6.73 3.62 6.25
N PHE A 50 7.60 2.94 5.52
CA PHE A 50 8.91 2.49 6.06
C PHE A 50 10.09 3.34 5.56
N LEU A 51 9.81 4.47 4.91
CA LEU A 51 10.83 5.44 4.55
C LEU A 51 11.14 6.32 5.76
N ASP A 52 12.39 6.75 5.88
CA ASP A 52 12.75 7.82 6.81
C ASP A 52 12.07 9.12 6.40
N HIS A 53 11.85 10.01 7.37
CA HIS A 53 11.13 11.28 7.16
C HIS A 53 11.65 12.09 5.97
N GLY A 54 12.97 12.27 5.86
CA GLY A 54 13.58 13.04 4.77
C GLY A 54 13.29 12.43 3.40
N THR A 55 13.39 11.10 3.31
CA THR A 55 13.08 10.36 2.08
C THR A 55 11.58 10.39 1.74
N ALA A 56 10.70 10.26 2.73
CA ALA A 56 9.24 10.32 2.54
C ALA A 56 8.78 11.70 2.06
N GLU A 57 9.32 12.78 2.64
CA GLU A 57 9.03 14.16 2.22
C GLU A 57 9.59 14.48 0.84
N ALA A 58 10.83 14.07 0.56
CA ALA A 58 11.41 14.20 -0.79
C ALA A 58 10.57 13.46 -1.84
N TYR A 59 10.04 12.29 -1.49
CA TYR A 59 9.17 11.54 -2.37
C TYR A 59 7.83 12.24 -2.62
N LEU A 60 7.19 12.77 -1.56
CA LEU A 60 5.95 13.53 -1.69
C LEU A 60 6.13 14.77 -2.58
N ASN A 61 7.22 15.53 -2.40
CA ASN A 61 7.53 16.70 -3.22
C ASN A 61 7.67 16.34 -4.70
N ARG A 62 8.30 15.20 -5.02
CA ARG A 62 8.38 14.72 -6.41
C ARG A 62 7.01 14.39 -7.00
N LEU A 63 6.15 13.73 -6.23
CA LEU A 63 4.79 13.40 -6.67
C LEU A 63 3.94 14.66 -6.92
N GLN A 64 4.10 15.70 -6.09
CA GLN A 64 3.45 17.00 -6.28
C GLN A 64 3.88 17.69 -7.59
N SER A 65 5.11 17.46 -8.05
CA SER A 65 5.63 17.97 -9.32
C SER A 65 5.35 17.04 -10.52
N GLY A 66 4.46 16.05 -10.41
CA GLY A 66 4.13 15.13 -11.52
C GLY A 66 5.18 14.05 -11.80
N ILE A 67 6.21 13.93 -10.95
CA ILE A 67 7.26 12.92 -11.10
C ILE A 67 6.83 11.64 -10.36
N HIS A 68 6.11 10.78 -11.08
CA HIS A 68 5.56 9.52 -10.57
C HIS A 68 6.56 8.35 -10.51
N SER A 69 7.82 8.58 -10.91
CA SER A 69 8.84 7.53 -10.81
C SER A 69 9.22 7.30 -9.35
N VAL A 70 8.97 6.07 -8.87
CA VAL A 70 9.48 5.59 -7.59
C VAL A 70 10.99 5.39 -7.73
N GLY A 71 11.76 6.49 -7.70
CA GLY A 71 13.22 6.48 -7.83
C GLY A 71 13.92 5.73 -6.68
N PHE A 72 13.18 5.41 -5.62
CA PHE A 72 13.61 4.56 -4.52
C PHE A 72 13.24 3.13 -4.83
N ARG A 73 14.18 2.36 -5.44
CA ARG A 73 14.12 0.91 -5.70
C ARG A 73 12.74 0.29 -5.45
N ALA A 74 11.78 0.62 -6.30
CA ALA A 74 10.52 -0.08 -6.33
C ALA A 74 10.89 -1.56 -6.52
N PRO A 75 10.48 -2.46 -5.59
CA PRO A 75 10.79 -3.87 -5.71
C PRO A 75 10.42 -4.40 -7.10
N GLN A 76 11.21 -5.35 -7.61
CA GLN A 76 11.07 -5.83 -8.98
C GLN A 76 9.65 -6.37 -9.29
N PHE A 77 8.88 -6.77 -8.28
CA PHE A 77 7.51 -7.25 -8.47
C PHE A 77 6.47 -6.14 -8.74
N ILE A 78 6.78 -4.85 -8.50
CA ILE A 78 5.94 -3.73 -8.98
C ILE A 78 5.89 -3.72 -10.52
N ARG A 79 6.83 -4.41 -11.18
CA ARG A 79 6.86 -4.62 -12.63
C ARG A 79 6.00 -5.80 -13.10
N VAL A 80 5.32 -6.50 -12.19
CA VAL A 80 4.37 -7.55 -12.54
C VAL A 80 3.08 -6.90 -13.02
N TYR A 81 2.51 -7.47 -14.07
CA TYR A 81 1.20 -7.10 -14.58
C TYR A 81 0.16 -7.08 -13.45
N ARG A 82 -0.41 -5.91 -13.16
CA ARG A 82 -1.50 -5.74 -12.20
C ARG A 82 -2.73 -5.19 -12.90
N MET A 83 -3.91 -5.53 -12.38
CA MET A 83 -5.18 -4.97 -12.81
C MET A 83 -5.74 -4.11 -11.67
N LEU A 84 -6.52 -3.08 -12.00
CA LEU A 84 -7.26 -2.35 -10.96
C LEU A 84 -8.24 -3.30 -10.30
N ARG A 85 -8.30 -3.27 -8.97
CA ARG A 85 -9.12 -4.20 -8.18
C ARG A 85 -10.35 -3.53 -7.59
N TYR A 86 -11.39 -4.29 -7.32
CA TYR A 86 -12.62 -3.79 -6.72
C TYR A 86 -13.27 -4.82 -5.79
N CYS A 87 -14.12 -4.32 -4.91
CA CYS A 87 -15.03 -5.12 -4.11
C CYS A 87 -16.40 -5.13 -4.80
N PRO A 88 -16.99 -6.30 -5.12
CA PRO A 88 -18.33 -6.35 -5.72
C PRO A 88 -19.41 -5.68 -4.87
N ARG A 89 -19.29 -5.76 -3.53
CA ARG A 89 -20.24 -5.11 -2.61
C ARG A 89 -20.05 -3.58 -2.57
N CYS A 90 -18.81 -3.07 -2.54
CA CYS A 90 -18.57 -1.62 -2.64
C CYS A 90 -19.13 -1.06 -3.94
N VAL A 91 -18.92 -1.74 -5.07
CA VAL A 91 -19.41 -1.29 -6.38
C VAL A 91 -20.94 -1.15 -6.39
N GLN A 92 -21.66 -2.10 -5.79
CA GLN A 92 -23.12 -2.00 -5.66
C GLN A 92 -23.55 -0.81 -4.78
N GLU A 93 -22.88 -0.61 -3.64
CA GLU A 93 -23.14 0.50 -2.74
C GLU A 93 -22.83 1.87 -3.38
N ASP A 94 -21.73 1.97 -4.13
CA ASP A 94 -21.32 3.20 -4.81
C ASP A 94 -22.32 3.57 -5.90
N ARG A 95 -22.70 2.60 -6.75
CA ARG A 95 -23.76 2.79 -7.77
C ARG A 95 -25.07 3.24 -7.15
N PHE A 96 -25.45 2.64 -6.03
CA PHE A 96 -26.67 3.01 -5.31
C PHE A 96 -26.59 4.42 -4.71
N THR A 97 -25.44 4.79 -4.13
CA THR A 97 -25.29 6.03 -3.36
C THR A 97 -24.96 7.23 -4.23
N TYR A 98 -24.07 7.05 -5.21
CA TYR A 98 -23.48 8.11 -6.02
C TYR A 98 -23.92 8.06 -7.49
N GLY A 99 -24.60 6.98 -7.91
CA GLY A 99 -25.00 6.76 -9.30
C GLY A 99 -23.91 6.15 -10.18
N GLU A 100 -22.68 6.06 -9.69
CA GLU A 100 -21.56 5.43 -10.39
C GLU A 100 -20.58 4.76 -9.41
N ALA A 101 -19.88 3.73 -9.88
CA ALA A 101 -18.77 3.13 -9.13
C ALA A 101 -17.46 3.87 -9.36
N TYR A 102 -16.55 3.80 -8.39
CA TYR A 102 -15.18 4.29 -8.52
C TYR A 102 -14.16 3.31 -7.92
N TYR A 103 -12.90 3.45 -8.31
CA TYR A 103 -11.82 2.64 -7.75
C TYR A 103 -11.38 3.18 -6.40
N HIS A 104 -11.59 2.41 -5.34
CA HIS A 104 -11.13 2.75 -3.99
C HIS A 104 -9.62 2.53 -3.86
N VAL A 105 -8.92 3.47 -3.21
CA VAL A 105 -7.47 3.39 -2.97
C VAL A 105 -7.11 2.16 -2.14
N SER A 106 -7.93 1.85 -1.13
CA SER A 106 -7.75 0.69 -0.25
C SER A 106 -7.73 -0.64 -1.01
N HIS A 107 -8.49 -0.75 -2.11
CA HIS A 107 -8.48 -1.93 -2.96
C HIS A 107 -7.22 -2.01 -3.85
N GLN A 108 -6.47 -0.93 -4.01
CA GLN A 108 -5.25 -0.90 -4.83
C GLN A 108 -3.98 -1.18 -4.03
N ILE A 109 -4.06 -1.25 -2.70
CA ILE A 109 -2.91 -1.54 -1.82
C ILE A 109 -2.33 -2.92 -2.15
N PRO A 110 -1.05 -3.01 -2.57
CA PRO A 110 -0.44 -4.29 -2.88
C PRO A 110 -0.56 -5.28 -1.70
N ASP A 111 -0.74 -6.56 -2.02
CA ASP A 111 -0.81 -7.67 -1.06
C ASP A 111 -2.00 -7.65 -0.08
N VAL A 112 -2.88 -6.65 -0.17
CA VAL A 112 -4.22 -6.68 0.40
C VAL A 112 -5.17 -7.20 -0.66
N ASN A 113 -5.64 -8.44 -0.52
CA ASN A 113 -6.57 -9.07 -1.45
C ASN A 113 -8.02 -9.10 -0.93
N VAL A 114 -8.30 -8.35 0.14
CA VAL A 114 -9.58 -8.35 0.84
C VAL A 114 -10.10 -6.92 0.98
N CYS A 115 -11.40 -6.75 0.76
CA CYS A 115 -12.09 -5.53 1.15
C CYS A 115 -12.28 -5.52 2.67
N LEU A 116 -11.64 -4.59 3.37
CA LEU A 116 -11.79 -4.52 4.83
C LEU A 116 -13.18 -4.08 5.31
N ARG A 117 -13.96 -3.44 4.44
CA ARG A 117 -15.34 -3.06 4.77
C ARG A 117 -16.29 -4.26 4.73
N HIS A 118 -16.07 -5.16 3.78
CA HIS A 118 -17.02 -6.25 3.47
C HIS A 118 -16.48 -7.65 3.75
N HIS A 119 -15.20 -7.75 4.11
CA HIS A 119 -14.46 -8.99 4.36
C HIS A 119 -14.55 -10.02 3.23
N CYS A 120 -14.71 -9.55 1.99
CA CYS A 120 -14.71 -10.39 0.80
C CYS A 120 -13.44 -10.16 -0.02
N ARG A 121 -13.06 -11.15 -0.83
CA ARG A 121 -11.92 -11.03 -1.74
C ARG A 121 -12.17 -9.95 -2.78
N LEU A 122 -11.09 -9.25 -3.13
CA LEU A 122 -11.09 -8.27 -4.21
C LEU A 122 -10.99 -8.98 -5.55
N GLU A 123 -11.71 -8.47 -6.52
CA GLU A 123 -11.73 -8.96 -7.89
C GLU A 123 -10.90 -8.05 -8.80
N ASN A 124 -10.32 -8.63 -9.86
CA ASN A 124 -9.62 -7.86 -10.88
C ASN A 124 -10.60 -7.31 -11.92
N SER A 125 -10.43 -6.05 -12.30
CA SER A 125 -11.09 -5.48 -13.48
C SER A 125 -10.34 -5.84 -14.77
N ASN A 126 -10.87 -5.41 -15.92
CA ASN A 126 -10.16 -5.49 -17.19
C ASN A 126 -9.14 -4.36 -17.41
N VAL A 127 -9.00 -3.41 -16.47
CA VAL A 127 -8.08 -2.27 -16.58
C VAL A 127 -6.69 -2.66 -16.08
N ARG A 128 -5.70 -2.53 -16.96
CA ARG A 128 -4.31 -2.92 -16.72
C ARG A 128 -3.50 -1.75 -16.19
N ILE A 129 -2.71 -1.99 -15.14
CA ILE A 129 -1.72 -1.06 -14.60
C ILE A 129 -0.37 -1.46 -15.21
N TYR A 130 0.11 -0.72 -16.21
CA TYR A 130 1.44 -0.93 -16.80
C TYR A 130 2.14 0.41 -17.11
N GLU A 131 3.43 0.53 -16.80
CA GLU A 131 4.21 1.77 -16.92
C GLU A 131 4.37 2.33 -18.35
N ARG A 132 4.02 1.58 -19.41
CA ARG A 132 4.34 1.96 -20.81
C ARG A 132 3.18 1.98 -21.81
N HIS A 133 1.92 1.89 -21.37
CA HIS A 133 0.79 2.11 -22.28
C HIS A 133 0.23 3.52 -22.13
N PRO A 134 -0.25 4.16 -23.23
CA PRO A 134 -1.03 5.37 -23.12
C PRO A 134 -2.24 5.08 -22.23
N VAL A 135 -2.27 5.73 -21.07
CA VAL A 135 -3.25 5.46 -20.02
C VAL A 135 -4.60 6.02 -20.48
N ALA A 136 -5.48 5.14 -20.94
CA ALA A 136 -6.88 5.50 -21.10
C ALA A 136 -7.52 5.52 -19.70
N LEU A 137 -8.02 6.68 -19.27
CA LEU A 137 -8.87 6.78 -18.09
C LEU A 137 -10.14 5.98 -18.36
N THR A 138 -10.22 4.79 -17.79
CA THR A 138 -11.36 3.90 -17.92
C THR A 138 -12.22 4.02 -16.67
N ALA A 139 -13.44 4.52 -16.83
CA ALA A 139 -14.42 4.59 -15.74
C ALA A 139 -14.67 3.19 -15.16
N ALA A 140 -14.87 3.08 -13.85
CA ALA A 140 -15.07 1.80 -13.19
C ALA A 140 -16.33 1.09 -13.73
N ASP A 141 -17.41 1.83 -14.01
CA ASP A 141 -18.64 1.25 -14.59
C ASP A 141 -18.50 0.73 -16.02
N ALA A 142 -17.54 1.24 -16.79
CA ALA A 142 -17.23 0.68 -18.10
C ALA A 142 -16.40 -0.62 -17.99
N ALA A 143 -15.67 -0.79 -16.88
CA ALA A 143 -14.72 -1.87 -16.68
C ALA A 143 -15.24 -3.02 -15.82
N ILE A 144 -16.20 -2.75 -14.93
CA ILE A 144 -16.65 -3.67 -13.90
C ILE A 144 -18.07 -4.19 -14.22
N PRO A 145 -18.26 -5.51 -14.37
CA PRO A 145 -19.58 -6.11 -14.58
C PRO A 145 -20.60 -5.75 -13.50
N GLN A 146 -21.89 -5.81 -13.85
CA GLN A 146 -22.99 -5.53 -12.91
C GLN A 146 -23.20 -6.68 -11.91
N ASP A 147 -23.01 -7.93 -12.34
CA ASP A 147 -23.51 -9.10 -11.61
C ASP A 147 -22.42 -9.92 -10.90
N ASN A 148 -21.35 -9.26 -10.43
CA ASN A 148 -20.28 -9.96 -9.73
C ASN A 148 -20.71 -10.38 -8.32
N ILE A 149 -20.46 -11.65 -7.99
CA ILE A 149 -20.77 -12.24 -6.70
C ILE A 149 -19.53 -12.14 -5.81
N ALA A 150 -19.68 -11.53 -4.63
CA ALA A 150 -18.60 -11.45 -3.65
C ALA A 150 -18.33 -12.82 -3.02
N VAL A 151 -17.06 -13.21 -2.97
CA VAL A 151 -16.59 -14.39 -2.23
C VAL A 151 -15.98 -13.93 -0.91
N ASP A 152 -16.50 -14.43 0.21
CA ASP A 152 -15.95 -14.09 1.53
C ASP A 152 -14.50 -14.55 1.67
N ALA A 153 -13.68 -13.75 2.36
CA ALA A 153 -12.26 -14.02 2.58
C ALA A 153 -12.04 -14.89 3.83
N ASP A 154 -10.90 -15.60 3.87
CA ASP A 154 -10.47 -16.34 5.05
C ASP A 154 -10.08 -15.37 6.19
N GLU A 155 -10.26 -15.79 7.44
CA GLU A 155 -9.93 -15.00 8.63
C GLU A 155 -8.47 -14.52 8.62
N LEU A 156 -7.54 -15.36 8.15
CA LEU A 156 -6.13 -14.99 8.05
C LEU A 156 -5.90 -13.84 7.05
N GLU A 157 -6.60 -13.86 5.92
CA GLU A 157 -6.55 -12.80 4.91
C GLU A 157 -7.07 -11.47 5.48
N VAL A 158 -8.20 -11.52 6.19
CA VAL A 158 -8.79 -10.35 6.86
C VAL A 158 -7.84 -9.79 7.92
N ARG A 159 -7.29 -10.65 8.79
CA ARG A 159 -6.36 -10.23 9.86
C ARG A 159 -5.10 -9.59 9.33
N TYR A 160 -4.50 -10.15 8.28
CA TYR A 160 -3.33 -9.56 7.65
C TYR A 160 -3.66 -8.20 7.00
N ALA A 161 -4.79 -8.10 6.31
CA ALA A 161 -5.23 -6.86 5.70
C ALA A 161 -5.49 -5.77 6.75
N VAL A 162 -6.14 -6.10 7.88
CA VAL A 162 -6.36 -5.18 9.00
C VAL A 162 -5.03 -4.71 9.57
N TYR A 163 -4.10 -5.64 9.77
CA TYR A 163 -2.76 -5.33 10.25
C TYR A 163 -2.04 -4.32 9.34
N LEU A 164 -1.93 -4.62 8.04
CA LEU A 164 -1.24 -3.77 7.08
C LEU A 164 -1.93 -2.40 6.93
N MET A 165 -3.25 -2.35 6.84
CA MET A 165 -3.98 -1.07 6.75
C MET A 165 -3.87 -0.25 8.03
N GLY A 166 -3.84 -0.90 9.20
CA GLY A 166 -3.55 -0.26 10.47
C GLY A 166 -2.15 0.36 10.50
N LEU A 167 -1.17 -0.23 9.83
CA LEU A 167 0.13 0.39 9.63
C LEU A 167 0.03 1.62 8.73
N ILE A 168 -0.53 1.47 7.53
CA ILE A 168 -0.61 2.53 6.51
C ILE A 168 -1.37 3.76 7.03
N GLY A 169 -2.42 3.54 7.84
CA GLY A 169 -3.21 4.61 8.44
C GLY A 169 -2.46 5.48 9.46
N LYS A 170 -1.37 4.99 10.04
CA LYS A 170 -0.68 5.66 11.15
C LYS A 170 0.13 6.90 10.74
N ARG A 171 0.42 7.12 9.44
CA ARG A 171 1.11 8.33 8.92
C ARG A 171 2.37 8.75 9.69
N ILE A 172 3.06 7.81 10.35
CA ILE A 172 4.25 8.09 11.16
C ILE A 172 5.51 7.84 10.31
N PRO A 173 6.44 8.80 10.23
CA PRO A 173 7.74 8.56 9.63
C PRO A 173 8.53 7.54 10.46
N PHE A 174 9.11 6.57 9.79
CA PHE A 174 9.79 5.45 10.42
C PHE A 174 11.27 5.75 10.68
N SER A 175 11.76 5.52 11.91
CA SER A 175 13.20 5.55 12.20
C SER A 175 13.85 4.20 11.86
N ARG A 176 14.63 4.16 10.76
CA ARG A 176 15.28 2.94 10.24
C ARG A 176 16.06 2.15 11.29
N ASN A 177 16.65 2.84 12.27
CA ASN A 177 17.48 2.25 13.31
C ASN A 177 16.70 1.32 14.26
N ASN A 178 15.38 1.49 14.37
CA ASN A 178 14.57 0.70 15.28
C ASN A 178 14.00 -0.60 14.65
N LEU A 179 13.95 -0.73 13.32
CA LEU A 179 13.38 -1.92 12.66
C LEU A 179 14.18 -3.18 12.94
N HIS A 180 15.48 -3.04 12.75
CA HIS A 180 16.46 -4.09 12.91
C HIS A 180 16.40 -4.68 14.33
N GLY A 181 16.44 -3.79 15.33
CA GLY A 181 16.34 -4.19 16.74
C GLY A 181 15.02 -4.89 17.04
N ARG A 182 13.88 -4.36 16.55
CA ARG A 182 12.56 -4.97 16.79
C ARG A 182 12.45 -6.37 16.22
N PHE A 183 12.85 -6.57 14.96
CA PHE A 183 12.82 -7.91 14.38
C PHE A 183 13.78 -8.86 15.10
N ARG A 184 15.00 -8.41 15.41
CA ARG A 184 15.95 -9.23 16.17
C ARG A 184 15.40 -9.65 17.54
N SER A 185 14.74 -8.75 18.25
CA SER A 185 14.12 -9.05 19.55
C SER A 185 12.87 -9.94 19.45
N ALA A 186 12.23 -10.00 18.28
CA ALA A 186 11.02 -10.80 18.07
C ALA A 186 11.29 -12.19 17.49
N ILE A 187 12.48 -12.40 16.91
CA ILE A 187 12.90 -13.72 16.42
C ILE A 187 13.10 -14.66 17.60
N SER A 188 12.46 -15.82 17.53
CA SER A 188 12.63 -16.90 18.50
C SER A 188 13.99 -17.58 18.33
N ASP A 189 14.54 -18.06 19.45
CA ASP A 189 15.78 -18.87 19.50
C ASP A 189 15.72 -20.09 18.56
N ASP A 190 14.53 -20.60 18.21
CA ASP A 190 14.34 -21.69 17.25
C ASP A 190 14.90 -21.38 15.85
N PHE A 191 15.07 -20.09 15.51
CA PHE A 191 15.64 -19.63 14.24
C PHE A 191 17.08 -19.13 14.38
N VAL A 192 17.69 -19.26 15.56
CA VAL A 192 19.04 -18.77 15.83
C VAL A 192 19.95 -19.97 16.08
N ASP A 193 21.07 -20.01 15.38
CA ASP A 193 22.11 -21.00 15.62
C ASP A 193 22.75 -20.73 16.99
N ASN A 194 22.70 -21.72 17.88
CA ASN A 194 23.12 -21.56 19.28
C ASN A 194 24.62 -21.30 19.44
N ASP A 195 25.46 -21.75 18.50
CA ASP A 195 26.91 -21.63 18.59
C ASP A 195 27.41 -20.31 18.00
N THR A 196 26.76 -19.83 16.93
CA THR A 196 27.20 -18.66 16.16
C THR A 196 26.33 -17.41 16.39
N GLY A 197 25.12 -17.56 16.91
CA GLY A 197 24.13 -16.49 17.04
C GLY A 197 23.57 -16.01 15.70
N VAL A 198 23.84 -16.74 14.61
CA VAL A 198 23.38 -16.40 13.26
C VAL A 198 21.93 -16.82 13.09
N ILE A 199 21.13 -15.96 12.48
CA ILE A 199 19.72 -16.24 12.17
C ILE A 199 19.64 -17.10 10.90
N ASP A 200 18.97 -18.25 10.99
CA ASP A 200 18.65 -19.12 9.86
C ASP A 200 17.49 -18.54 9.05
N THR A 201 17.83 -17.66 8.10
CA THR A 201 16.87 -17.00 7.21
C THR A 201 16.20 -17.96 6.24
N PHE A 202 16.79 -19.11 5.94
CA PHE A 202 16.17 -20.14 5.09
C PHE A 202 15.03 -20.82 5.83
N ARG A 203 15.27 -21.31 7.05
CA ARG A 203 14.23 -21.92 7.89
C ARG A 203 13.12 -20.92 8.20
N LEU A 204 13.46 -19.66 8.43
CA LEU A 204 12.47 -18.60 8.63
C LEU A 204 11.62 -18.40 7.38
N ALA A 205 12.22 -18.34 6.19
CA ALA A 205 11.50 -18.21 4.92
C ALA A 205 10.53 -19.37 4.67
N GLU A 206 10.94 -20.60 4.94
CA GLU A 206 10.08 -21.79 4.82
C GLU A 206 8.89 -21.71 5.78
N SER A 207 9.13 -21.36 7.04
CA SER A 207 8.09 -21.25 8.07
C SER A 207 7.05 -20.18 7.71
N ILE A 208 7.49 -19.00 7.25
CA ILE A 208 6.58 -17.92 6.84
C ILE A 208 5.78 -18.34 5.61
N THR A 209 6.44 -18.92 4.60
CA THR A 209 5.79 -19.37 3.36
C THR A 209 4.74 -20.43 3.65
N ALA A 210 5.04 -21.40 4.53
CA ALA A 210 4.08 -22.42 4.94
C ALA A 210 2.89 -21.81 5.70
N ARG A 211 3.13 -20.90 6.65
CA ARG A 211 2.08 -20.26 7.45
C ARG A 211 1.14 -19.39 6.61
N PHE A 212 1.68 -18.68 5.62
CA PHE A 212 0.96 -17.66 4.86
C PHE A 212 0.71 -18.04 3.40
N GLN A 213 0.79 -19.33 3.05
CA GLN A 213 0.51 -19.83 1.70
C GLN A 213 -0.84 -19.33 1.14
N LYS A 214 -1.87 -19.25 2.01
CA LYS A 214 -3.21 -18.77 1.65
C LYS A 214 -3.27 -17.28 1.29
N LEU A 215 -2.33 -16.45 1.76
CA LEU A 215 -2.29 -15.03 1.46
C LEU A 215 -1.84 -14.74 0.01
N GLY A 216 -1.34 -15.77 -0.71
CA GLY A 216 -0.85 -15.59 -2.07
C GLY A 216 0.44 -14.78 -2.15
N THR A 217 1.21 -14.70 -1.06
CA THR A 217 2.46 -13.91 -0.98
C THR A 217 3.59 -14.46 -1.87
N GLY A 218 3.43 -15.70 -2.35
CA GLY A 218 4.48 -16.44 -3.05
C GLY A 218 5.59 -16.92 -2.10
N VAL A 219 6.65 -17.48 -2.68
CA VAL A 219 7.85 -17.87 -1.94
C VAL A 219 8.65 -16.63 -1.62
N ILE A 220 9.02 -16.46 -0.35
CA ILE A 220 9.86 -15.35 0.10
C ILE A 220 11.33 -15.80 0.03
N PRO A 221 12.19 -15.12 -0.74
CA PRO A 221 13.61 -15.46 -0.75
C PRO A 221 14.29 -15.11 0.57
N ALA A 222 15.11 -16.02 1.11
CA ALA A 222 15.82 -15.81 2.39
C ALA A 222 16.67 -14.53 2.42
N HIS A 223 17.30 -14.15 1.31
CA HIS A 223 18.12 -12.94 1.21
C HIS A 223 17.30 -11.63 1.33
N GLU A 224 16.01 -11.64 0.98
CA GLU A 224 15.14 -10.49 1.20
C GLU A 224 14.84 -10.33 2.70
N ILE A 225 14.64 -11.45 3.40
CA ILE A 225 14.48 -11.45 4.87
C ILE A 225 15.76 -10.92 5.51
N GLU A 226 16.93 -11.40 5.09
CA GLU A 226 18.22 -10.89 5.58
C GLU A 226 18.36 -9.37 5.38
N THR A 227 17.87 -8.85 4.25
CA THR A 227 17.88 -7.39 3.97
C THR A 227 17.07 -6.61 5.01
N VAL A 228 15.87 -7.08 5.35
CA VAL A 228 15.06 -6.49 6.44
C VAL A 228 15.79 -6.60 7.77
N LEU A 229 16.31 -7.79 8.07
CA LEU A 229 17.02 -8.09 9.30
C LEU A 229 18.38 -7.40 9.41
N LEU A 230 18.88 -6.73 8.37
CA LEU A 230 20.07 -5.87 8.43
C LEU A 230 19.71 -4.38 8.48
N GLY A 231 18.42 -4.02 8.53
CA GLY A 231 17.95 -2.63 8.48
C GLY A 231 18.23 -1.95 7.13
N ARG A 232 18.47 -2.74 6.08
CA ARG A 232 18.64 -2.22 4.71
C ARG A 232 17.26 -1.93 4.13
N ILE A 233 17.24 -1.15 3.04
CA ILE A 233 16.00 -0.81 2.33
C ILE A 233 15.35 -2.11 1.86
N ALA A 234 14.19 -2.40 2.44
CA ALA A 234 13.37 -3.53 2.11
C ALA A 234 11.96 -3.05 1.76
N ASP A 235 11.25 -3.92 1.06
CA ASP A 235 9.89 -3.69 0.60
C ASP A 235 8.88 -3.63 1.77
N CYS A 236 7.92 -2.71 1.66
CA CYS A 236 6.82 -2.56 2.62
C CYS A 236 6.07 -3.87 2.85
N ARG A 237 5.80 -4.64 1.78
CA ARG A 237 5.14 -5.94 1.89
C ARG A 237 5.91 -6.87 2.81
N LEU A 238 7.22 -7.03 2.58
CA LEU A 238 8.01 -7.98 3.36
C LEU A 238 8.13 -7.54 4.82
N ILE A 239 8.33 -6.24 5.08
CA ILE A 239 8.37 -5.72 6.44
C ILE A 239 7.04 -5.96 7.15
N ALA A 240 5.91 -5.66 6.51
CA ALA A 240 4.59 -5.89 7.09
C ALA A 240 4.32 -7.38 7.33
N LEU A 241 4.65 -8.25 6.38
CA LEU A 241 4.44 -9.69 6.49
C LEU A 241 5.27 -10.30 7.63
N LEU A 242 6.55 -9.92 7.76
CA LEU A 242 7.38 -10.33 8.88
C LEU A 242 6.82 -9.80 10.20
N GLY A 243 6.41 -8.53 10.24
CA GLY A 243 5.82 -7.95 11.44
C GLY A 243 4.56 -8.70 11.89
N PHE A 244 3.70 -9.05 10.93
CA PHE A 244 2.51 -9.85 11.18
C PHE A 244 2.85 -11.27 11.64
N TYR A 245 3.87 -11.91 11.06
CA TYR A 245 4.36 -13.22 11.46
C TYR A 245 4.81 -13.25 12.93
N PHE A 246 5.58 -12.25 13.33
CA PHE A 246 6.13 -12.13 14.68
C PHE A 246 5.19 -11.45 15.68
N GLY A 247 4.01 -10.98 15.25
CA GLY A 247 3.08 -10.25 16.12
C GLY A 247 3.63 -8.90 16.60
N ILE A 248 4.50 -8.25 15.81
CA ILE A 248 5.10 -6.97 16.17
C ILE A 248 4.04 -5.87 16.06
N ASN A 249 3.87 -5.09 17.13
CA ASN A 249 3.17 -3.82 17.03
C ASN A 249 4.17 -2.70 16.72
N PHE A 250 3.99 -2.05 15.57
CA PHE A 250 4.83 -0.93 15.15
C PHE A 250 4.48 0.41 15.83
N ASP A 251 3.47 0.48 16.71
CA ASP A 251 3.12 1.69 17.47
C ASP A 251 4.27 2.23 18.34
N LEU A 252 5.12 1.34 18.85
CA LEU A 252 6.21 1.71 19.75
C LEU A 252 7.48 2.18 19.00
N LEU A 253 7.34 2.63 17.76
CA LEU A 253 8.45 3.03 16.88
C LEU A 253 8.37 4.48 16.41
N GLU A 254 7.46 5.23 17.02
CA GLU A 254 7.38 6.68 16.92
C GLU A 254 8.73 7.32 17.28
N ASP A 255 9.26 8.13 16.37
CA ASP A 255 10.24 9.14 16.75
C ASP A 255 9.49 10.19 17.57
N SER A 256 9.84 10.33 18.84
CA SER A 256 9.20 11.19 19.84
C SER A 256 9.27 12.71 19.54
N GLY A 257 9.60 13.09 18.31
CA GLY A 257 9.79 14.47 17.86
C GLY A 257 8.97 14.90 16.64
N VAL A 258 8.10 14.04 16.08
CA VAL A 258 7.27 14.39 14.92
C VAL A 258 5.86 14.75 15.37
N ILE A 259 5.47 16.01 15.12
CA ILE A 259 4.13 16.53 15.38
C ILE A 259 3.15 15.82 14.43
N GLU A 260 2.11 15.19 14.97
CA GLU A 260 0.97 14.69 14.22
C GLU A 260 0.47 15.76 13.25
N SER A 261 0.64 15.54 11.95
CA SER A 261 -0.11 16.34 10.98
C SER A 261 -1.59 15.98 11.14
N LYS A 262 -2.41 16.95 11.55
CA LYS A 262 -3.88 16.82 11.63
C LYS A 262 -4.47 16.71 10.22
N GLY A 263 -4.18 15.61 9.53
CA GLY A 263 -4.79 15.26 8.27
C GLY A 263 -6.13 14.55 8.53
N ILE A 264 -7.19 15.01 7.87
CA ILE A 264 -8.48 14.32 7.90
C ILE A 264 -8.27 12.95 7.21
N LEU A 265 -8.40 11.84 7.96
CA LEU A 265 -8.51 10.50 7.34
C LEU A 265 -9.65 10.54 6.32
N PRO A 266 -9.49 9.99 5.10
CA PRO A 266 -10.61 9.83 4.19
C PRO A 266 -11.70 9.03 4.93
N SER A 267 -12.97 9.42 4.75
CA SER A 267 -14.10 8.86 5.51
C SER A 267 -14.19 7.33 5.45
N GLU A 268 -13.73 6.75 4.35
CA GLU A 268 -13.58 5.31 4.10
C GLU A 268 -12.54 4.62 5.01
N TRP A 269 -11.53 5.32 5.51
CA TRP A 269 -10.54 4.79 6.48
C TRP A 269 -10.98 4.97 7.93
N LYS A 270 -11.92 5.89 8.19
CA LYS A 270 -12.52 6.09 9.54
C LYS A 270 -13.59 5.04 9.88
N ARG A 271 -14.04 4.26 8.89
CA ARG A 271 -15.04 3.19 9.04
C ARG A 271 -14.42 1.79 9.15
N LEU A 272 -13.09 1.70 9.15
CA LEU A 272 -12.31 0.50 9.48
C LEU A 272 -12.13 0.41 11.00
#